data_AF-A0A4Q5WL21-F1
#
_entry.id   AF-A0A4Q5WL21-F1
#
_cell.length_a   1.000
_cell.length_b   1.000
_cell.length_c   1.000
_cell.angle_alpha   90.00
_cell.angle_beta   90.00
_cell.angle_gamma   90.00
#
_symmetry.space_group_name_H-M   'P 1'
#
loop_
_entity.id
_entity.type
_entity.pdbx_description
1 polymer ?
#
loop_
_entity_poly.entity_id
_entity_poly.type
_entity_poly.pdbx_seq_one_letter_code
_entity_poly.pdbx_strand_id
1 'polypeptide(L)'
;TEHLRYLVQYPYGCTEQTVSAAFPQLYYADLAALVSDRGNGTASAYSHVQEAVRKIRMRQLYNGALTLWDGEGTEDWWASTYAAHFLLEARKAGFEVDNGLLEPLLGYLAGKLRNRETIPYYYNRDQVRRIAPKEVPYSLFVLALANRPQVSTMNYYKANPQFLALDGRYLLSAAYALAGDRRSFSGFLPGAFSGEVSVPQSGGSFYSEARDEAIALNALIDADPGGAQVPVMARHVAARLKTQRYLNTQERVFSFLALGKLARKTAGSTAVAEVRAGGKLLAQVREGAWKGTGAQLGAGPIDIAVTGSGAMYYSWVAEGISRSGAYTEEDSYVRVRRSYYSRSGQPIVGNTFRQNELVIVAITLERAYSNPIENLVLTDILPAGFEIENPRTKELPGMDWIKGAGEPTAIDVRDDRIHLFVDAKEDRQTFYYAVRAVSPGQYKRGPVSADALYRGEIHSYHGAGTVRVVP
;
A
#
# COMPACT_ATOMS: atom_id res chain seq x y z
N THR A 1 7.20 4.73 12.88
CA THR A 1 6.46 5.95 12.54
C THR A 1 6.71 6.33 11.10
N GLU A 2 7.92 6.17 10.52
CA GLU A 2 8.13 6.36 9.06
C GLU A 2 7.18 5.51 8.23
N HIS A 3 7.17 4.20 8.45
CA HIS A 3 6.27 3.29 7.76
C HIS A 3 4.78 3.64 7.97
N LEU A 4 4.46 4.21 9.12
CA LEU A 4 3.08 4.53 9.47
C LEU A 4 2.62 5.82 8.80
N ARG A 5 3.48 6.83 8.82
CA ARG A 5 3.29 8.08 8.10
C ARG A 5 3.30 7.83 6.60
N TYR A 6 4.11 6.89 6.10
CA TYR A 6 4.08 6.43 4.72
C TYR A 6 2.69 5.91 4.34
N LEU A 7 2.09 5.04 5.15
CA LEU A 7 0.73 4.53 4.90
C LEU A 7 -0.31 5.65 4.85
N VAL A 8 -0.23 6.59 5.79
CA VAL A 8 -1.17 7.71 5.91
C VAL A 8 -1.00 8.76 4.80
N GLN A 9 0.25 9.09 4.48
CA GLN A 9 0.58 10.08 3.46
C GLN A 9 0.59 9.48 2.06
N TYR A 10 0.40 8.16 1.93
CA TYR A 10 0.47 7.48 0.66
C TYR A 10 -0.45 8.19 -0.33
N PRO A 11 0.09 8.67 -1.46
CA PRO A 11 -0.62 9.64 -2.28
C PRO A 11 -1.76 9.01 -3.07
N TYR A 12 -1.80 7.67 -3.17
CA TYR A 12 -2.71 6.93 -4.02
C TYR A 12 -3.91 6.38 -3.25
N GLY A 13 -4.97 6.05 -3.97
CA GLY A 13 -6.29 5.88 -3.40
C GLY A 13 -6.98 4.55 -3.71
N CYS A 14 -6.30 3.51 -4.16
CA CYS A 14 -6.95 2.21 -4.44
C CYS A 14 -7.52 1.59 -3.14
N THR A 15 -8.35 0.56 -3.26
CA THR A 15 -9.02 -0.09 -2.12
C THR A 15 -7.99 -0.60 -1.11
N GLU A 16 -6.95 -1.28 -1.58
CA GLU A 16 -5.84 -1.77 -0.75
C GLU A 16 -5.23 -0.63 0.07
N GLN A 17 -4.84 0.46 -0.60
CA GLN A 17 -4.13 1.58 0.01
C GLN A 17 -5.01 2.35 0.99
N THR A 18 -6.29 2.53 0.63
CA THR A 18 -7.30 3.17 1.48
C THR A 18 -7.46 2.39 2.79
N VAL A 19 -7.60 1.06 2.70
CA VAL A 19 -7.66 0.21 3.89
C VAL A 19 -6.34 0.27 4.66
N SER A 20 -5.20 0.17 3.99
CA SER A 20 -3.88 0.17 4.62
C SER A 20 -3.55 1.47 5.37
N ALA A 21 -4.08 2.61 4.93
CA ALA A 21 -3.98 3.87 5.66
C ALA A 21 -4.88 3.93 6.91
N ALA A 22 -6.07 3.32 6.86
CA ALA A 22 -7.07 3.38 7.93
C ALA A 22 -6.89 2.27 8.99
N PHE A 23 -6.44 1.07 8.60
CA PHE A 23 -6.40 -0.10 9.47
C PHE A 23 -5.58 0.11 10.74
N PRO A 24 -4.36 0.68 10.70
CA PRO A 24 -3.59 0.93 11.93
C PRO A 24 -4.30 1.91 12.89
N GLN A 25 -5.13 2.82 12.37
CA GLN A 25 -5.83 3.82 13.20
C GLN A 25 -6.83 3.19 14.17
N LEU A 26 -7.26 1.94 13.92
CA LEU A 26 -8.09 1.17 14.86
C LEU A 26 -7.34 0.76 16.14
N TYR A 27 -6.00 0.73 16.08
CA TYR A 27 -5.15 0.18 17.13
C TYR A 27 -4.43 1.24 17.95
N TYR A 28 -4.26 2.43 17.40
CA TYR A 28 -3.40 3.46 17.94
C TYR A 28 -4.15 4.80 17.93
N ALA A 29 -4.63 5.25 19.10
CA ALA A 29 -5.27 6.57 19.21
C ALA A 29 -4.30 7.71 18.81
N ASP A 30 -3.02 7.55 19.15
CA ASP A 30 -1.93 8.46 18.81
C ASP A 30 -1.64 8.57 17.30
N LEU A 31 -2.12 7.61 16.50
CA LEU A 31 -2.00 7.65 15.03
C LEU A 31 -2.81 8.78 14.42
N ALA A 32 -3.95 9.12 15.04
CA ALA A 32 -4.79 10.24 14.62
C ALA A 32 -3.97 11.52 14.51
N ALA A 33 -3.11 11.78 15.50
CA ALA A 33 -2.26 12.98 15.57
C ALA A 33 -1.18 13.04 14.47
N LEU A 34 -0.80 11.91 13.88
CA LEU A 34 0.08 11.87 12.71
C LEU A 34 -0.66 12.17 11.40
N VAL A 35 -1.98 11.88 11.34
CA VAL A 35 -2.80 12.14 10.14
C VAL A 35 -3.36 13.56 10.11
N SER A 36 -3.68 14.16 11.26
CA SER A 36 -4.26 15.50 11.37
C SER A 36 -3.34 16.65 10.89
N ASP A 37 -2.12 16.36 10.44
CA ASP A 37 -1.13 17.35 9.97
C ASP A 37 -1.34 17.82 8.52
N ARG A 38 -2.40 17.36 7.83
CA ARG A 38 -2.72 17.76 6.44
C ARG A 38 -3.37 19.14 6.30
N GLY A 39 -3.26 20.02 7.29
CA GLY A 39 -3.60 21.45 7.15
C GLY A 39 -5.08 21.78 6.87
N ASN A 40 -5.98 20.80 6.91
CA ASN A 40 -7.42 21.01 6.76
C ASN A 40 -8.19 20.15 7.77
N GLY A 41 -8.60 20.78 8.87
CA GLY A 41 -9.61 20.28 9.78
C GLY A 41 -9.13 19.26 10.81
N THR A 42 -9.76 19.31 11.97
CA THR A 42 -9.72 18.35 13.08
C THR A 42 -10.31 16.98 12.68
N ALA A 43 -9.81 16.38 11.61
CA ALA A 43 -10.20 15.04 11.21
C ALA A 43 -9.54 14.04 12.18
N SER A 44 -10.34 13.50 13.08
CA SER A 44 -9.91 12.47 14.04
C SER A 44 -9.73 11.12 13.33
N ALA A 45 -9.07 10.15 13.99
CA ALA A 45 -9.03 8.77 13.48
C ALA A 45 -10.42 8.24 13.10
N TYR A 46 -11.48 8.71 13.77
CA TYR A 46 -12.86 8.43 13.42
C TYR A 46 -13.20 8.81 11.98
N SER A 47 -12.93 10.04 11.57
CA SER A 47 -13.27 10.49 10.21
C SER A 47 -12.47 9.75 9.13
N HIS A 48 -11.21 9.39 9.38
CA HIS A 48 -10.43 8.63 8.39
C HIS A 48 -10.95 7.20 8.22
N VAL A 49 -11.30 6.54 9.33
CA VAL A 49 -11.89 5.21 9.28
C VAL A 49 -13.25 5.25 8.59
N GLN A 50 -14.11 6.21 8.93
CA GLN A 50 -15.42 6.36 8.26
C GLN A 50 -15.29 6.70 6.77
N GLU A 51 -14.30 7.51 6.38
CA GLU A 51 -14.02 7.77 4.97
C GLU A 51 -13.53 6.51 4.25
N ALA A 52 -12.71 5.68 4.89
CA ALA A 52 -12.32 4.39 4.33
C ALA A 52 -13.53 3.46 4.16
N VAL A 53 -14.43 3.37 5.15
CA VAL A 53 -15.69 2.63 5.06
C VAL A 53 -16.56 3.14 3.89
N ARG A 54 -16.67 4.46 3.73
CA ARG A 54 -17.40 5.09 2.62
C ARG A 54 -16.81 4.72 1.27
N LYS A 55 -15.48 4.78 1.12
CA LYS A 55 -14.79 4.37 -0.13
C LYS A 55 -14.96 2.90 -0.46
N ILE A 56 -14.86 2.02 0.55
CA ILE A 56 -15.14 0.59 0.38
C ILE A 56 -16.56 0.38 -0.17
N ARG A 57 -17.55 1.09 0.39
CA ARG A 57 -18.94 1.03 -0.10
C ARG A 57 -19.08 1.47 -1.56
N MET A 58 -18.40 2.55 -1.96
CA MET A 58 -18.47 3.03 -3.35
C MET A 58 -17.86 2.06 -4.37
N ARG A 59 -16.98 1.16 -3.94
CA ARG A 59 -16.28 0.18 -4.79
C ARG A 59 -16.87 -1.22 -4.71
N GLN A 60 -17.97 -1.39 -3.95
CA GLN A 60 -18.64 -2.66 -3.85
C GLN A 60 -19.50 -2.91 -5.09
N LEU A 61 -19.24 -4.03 -5.76
CA LEU A 61 -20.02 -4.56 -6.87
C LEU A 61 -21.30 -5.24 -6.36
N TYR A 62 -22.25 -5.46 -7.27
CA TYR A 62 -23.54 -6.10 -6.96
C TYR A 62 -23.40 -7.50 -6.34
N ASN A 63 -22.36 -8.24 -6.71
CA ASN A 63 -22.08 -9.57 -6.16
C ASN A 63 -21.41 -9.54 -4.77
N GLY A 64 -21.19 -8.34 -4.20
CA GLY A 64 -20.58 -8.12 -2.90
C GLY A 64 -19.06 -7.95 -2.93
N ALA A 65 -18.38 -8.28 -4.03
CA ALA A 65 -16.94 -8.08 -4.19
C ALA A 65 -16.58 -6.59 -4.27
N LEU A 66 -15.31 -6.27 -4.08
CA LEU A 66 -14.77 -4.92 -4.31
C LEU A 66 -13.94 -4.88 -5.58
N THR A 67 -13.89 -3.70 -6.18
CA THR A 67 -12.88 -3.36 -7.18
C THR A 67 -11.63 -2.79 -6.50
N LEU A 68 -10.51 -2.76 -7.22
CA LEU A 68 -9.29 -2.14 -6.72
C LEU A 68 -9.35 -0.61 -6.90
N TRP A 69 -9.83 -0.15 -8.04
CA TRP A 69 -10.00 1.26 -8.39
C TRP A 69 -11.46 1.64 -8.65
N ASP A 70 -11.73 2.95 -8.63
CA ASP A 70 -13.07 3.49 -8.89
C ASP A 70 -13.48 3.26 -10.35
N GLY A 71 -14.73 2.83 -10.58
CA GLY A 71 -15.27 2.63 -11.92
C GLY A 71 -14.75 1.39 -12.65
N GLU A 72 -13.92 0.56 -12.02
CA GLU A 72 -13.60 -0.76 -12.52
C GLU A 72 -14.82 -1.68 -12.48
N GLY A 73 -14.92 -2.60 -13.44
CA GLY A 73 -15.95 -3.63 -13.47
C GLY A 73 -15.47 -5.01 -12.99
N THR A 74 -14.21 -5.11 -12.58
CA THR A 74 -13.56 -6.38 -12.26
C THR A 74 -13.42 -6.55 -10.75
N GLU A 75 -13.84 -7.70 -10.24
CA GLU A 75 -13.67 -8.05 -8.83
C GLU A 75 -12.20 -8.29 -8.47
N ASP A 76 -11.81 -7.82 -7.28
CA ASP A 76 -10.52 -8.10 -6.66
C ASP A 76 -10.76 -8.89 -5.36
N TRP A 77 -10.42 -10.19 -5.39
CA TRP A 77 -10.68 -11.08 -4.26
C TRP A 77 -9.83 -10.71 -3.04
N TRP A 78 -8.54 -10.39 -3.23
CA TRP A 78 -7.67 -10.01 -2.11
C TRP A 78 -8.17 -8.72 -1.44
N ALA A 79 -8.47 -7.67 -2.20
CA ALA A 79 -9.00 -6.42 -1.68
C ALA A 79 -10.34 -6.62 -0.97
N SER A 80 -11.21 -7.51 -1.50
CA SER A 80 -12.48 -7.87 -0.85
C SER A 80 -12.26 -8.55 0.51
N THR A 81 -11.37 -9.55 0.58
CA THR A 81 -11.05 -10.24 1.84
C THR A 81 -10.40 -9.29 2.84
N TYR A 82 -9.49 -8.44 2.37
CA TYR A 82 -8.76 -7.49 3.19
C TYR A 82 -9.69 -6.40 3.75
N ALA A 83 -10.59 -5.85 2.94
CA ALA A 83 -11.59 -4.89 3.39
C ALA A 83 -12.58 -5.54 4.39
N ALA A 84 -13.03 -6.77 4.15
CA ALA A 84 -13.88 -7.49 5.11
C ALA A 84 -13.18 -7.67 6.47
N HIS A 85 -11.88 -8.00 6.47
CA HIS A 85 -11.08 -8.06 7.71
C HIS A 85 -11.03 -6.70 8.42
N PHE A 86 -10.74 -5.62 7.69
CA PHE A 86 -10.74 -4.27 8.24
C PHE A 86 -12.10 -3.87 8.83
N LEU A 87 -13.21 -4.12 8.12
CA LEU A 87 -14.55 -3.79 8.57
C LEU A 87 -14.95 -4.57 9.84
N LEU A 88 -14.54 -5.84 9.96
CA LEU A 88 -14.76 -6.63 11.17
C LEU A 88 -13.99 -6.05 12.37
N GLU A 89 -12.72 -5.69 12.18
CA GLU A 89 -11.91 -5.08 13.24
C GLU A 89 -12.39 -3.67 13.59
N ALA A 90 -12.86 -2.88 12.61
CA ALA A 90 -13.44 -1.57 12.82
C ALA A 90 -14.71 -1.67 13.66
N ARG A 91 -15.61 -2.61 13.32
CA ARG A 91 -16.81 -2.91 14.12
C ARG A 91 -16.44 -3.31 15.55
N LYS A 92 -15.46 -4.19 15.72
CA LYS A 92 -14.97 -4.63 17.04
C LYS A 92 -14.38 -3.47 17.86
N ALA A 93 -13.77 -2.50 17.19
CA ALA A 93 -13.24 -1.28 17.80
C ALA A 93 -14.31 -0.19 18.05
N GLY A 94 -15.59 -0.45 17.75
CA GLY A 94 -16.71 0.45 18.04
C GLY A 94 -17.04 1.45 16.93
N PHE A 95 -16.47 1.31 15.73
CA PHE A 95 -16.82 2.14 14.58
C PHE A 95 -18.10 1.65 13.91
N GLU A 96 -18.87 2.57 13.33
CA GLU A 96 -20.08 2.24 12.57
C GLU A 96 -19.72 1.49 11.29
N VAL A 97 -20.25 0.27 11.16
CA VAL A 97 -20.07 -0.59 9.98
C VAL A 97 -21.41 -1.22 9.62
N ASP A 98 -22.02 -0.70 8.57
CA ASP A 98 -23.33 -1.16 8.07
C ASP A 98 -23.32 -2.64 7.65
N ASN A 99 -24.40 -3.36 7.98
CA ASN A 99 -24.54 -4.76 7.59
C ASN A 99 -24.78 -4.93 6.09
N GLY A 100 -25.44 -3.96 5.44
CA GLY A 100 -25.61 -3.95 3.98
C GLY A 100 -24.29 -3.86 3.23
N LEU A 101 -23.22 -3.35 3.86
CA LEU A 101 -21.86 -3.37 3.32
C LEU A 101 -21.13 -4.70 3.62
N LEU A 102 -21.12 -5.12 4.89
CA LEU A 102 -20.28 -6.24 5.33
C LEU A 102 -20.85 -7.61 4.91
N GLU A 103 -22.16 -7.81 4.97
CA GLU A 103 -22.78 -9.11 4.70
C GLU A 103 -22.59 -9.58 3.25
N PRO A 104 -22.76 -8.75 2.21
CA PRO A 104 -22.46 -9.14 0.84
C PRO A 104 -20.98 -9.50 0.63
N LEU A 105 -20.05 -8.78 1.27
CA LEU A 105 -18.62 -9.12 1.22
C LEU A 105 -18.37 -10.53 1.77
N LEU A 106 -18.88 -10.83 2.96
CA LEU A 106 -18.73 -12.17 3.56
C LEU A 106 -19.40 -13.25 2.69
N GLY A 107 -20.54 -12.94 2.08
CA GLY A 107 -21.21 -13.83 1.12
C GLY A 107 -20.35 -14.11 -0.12
N TYR A 108 -19.73 -13.09 -0.70
CA TYR A 108 -18.78 -13.21 -1.80
C TYR A 108 -17.60 -14.12 -1.42
N LEU A 109 -16.97 -13.89 -0.27
CA LEU A 109 -15.85 -14.73 0.21
C LEU A 109 -16.23 -16.20 0.34
N ALA A 110 -17.39 -16.48 0.95
CA ALA A 110 -17.89 -17.85 1.08
C ALA A 110 -18.19 -18.49 -0.28
N GLY A 111 -18.67 -17.71 -1.25
CA GLY A 111 -18.88 -18.13 -2.63
C GLY A 111 -17.59 -18.55 -3.33
N LYS A 112 -16.54 -17.73 -3.26
CA LYS A 112 -15.24 -17.99 -3.90
C LYS A 112 -14.57 -19.28 -3.41
N LEU A 113 -14.78 -19.63 -2.13
CA LEU A 113 -14.22 -20.84 -1.51
C LEU A 113 -14.78 -22.16 -2.06
N ARG A 114 -15.84 -22.13 -2.87
CA ARG A 114 -16.35 -23.33 -3.57
C ARG A 114 -15.43 -23.77 -4.70
N ASN A 115 -14.66 -22.84 -5.26
CA ASN A 115 -13.71 -23.11 -6.32
C ASN A 115 -12.40 -23.62 -5.71
N ARG A 116 -11.95 -24.79 -6.16
CA ARG A 116 -10.70 -25.43 -5.70
C ARG A 116 -9.59 -25.28 -6.73
N GLU A 117 -9.50 -24.10 -7.32
CA GLU A 117 -8.45 -23.81 -8.29
C GLU A 117 -7.08 -23.75 -7.62
N THR A 118 -6.04 -23.90 -8.44
CA THR A 118 -4.67 -23.70 -7.99
C THR A 118 -3.97 -22.70 -8.89
N ILE A 119 -3.03 -21.95 -8.33
CA ILE A 119 -2.19 -20.99 -9.03
C ILE A 119 -0.71 -21.37 -8.85
N PRO A 120 0.18 -20.97 -9.79
CA PRO A 120 1.61 -21.06 -9.56
C PRO A 120 2.03 -20.16 -8.39
N TYR A 121 2.79 -20.72 -7.45
CA TYR A 121 3.39 -20.00 -6.33
C TYR A 121 4.89 -20.17 -6.36
N TYR A 122 5.59 -19.03 -6.35
CA TYR A 122 7.04 -18.95 -6.42
C TYR A 122 7.62 -18.66 -5.05
N TYR A 123 8.60 -19.45 -4.65
CA TYR A 123 9.23 -19.37 -3.34
C TYR A 123 10.69 -19.80 -3.43
N ASN A 124 11.48 -19.47 -2.42
CA ASN A 124 12.90 -19.79 -2.33
C ASN A 124 13.65 -19.45 -3.63
N ARG A 125 13.33 -18.28 -4.22
CA ARG A 125 13.85 -17.71 -5.48
C ARG A 125 13.30 -18.36 -6.76
N ASP A 126 13.50 -19.66 -6.96
CA ASP A 126 13.22 -20.34 -8.22
C ASP A 126 12.27 -21.55 -8.10
N GLN A 127 11.89 -21.92 -6.88
CA GLN A 127 11.00 -23.05 -6.65
C GLN A 127 9.55 -22.66 -6.98
N VAL A 128 8.85 -23.58 -7.65
CA VAL A 128 7.44 -23.41 -8.02
C VAL A 128 6.61 -24.60 -7.56
N ARG A 129 5.41 -24.32 -7.04
CA ARG A 129 4.37 -25.33 -6.82
C ARG A 129 3.00 -24.76 -7.13
N ARG A 130 2.02 -25.64 -7.37
CA ARG A 130 0.62 -25.24 -7.51
C ARG A 130 -0.08 -25.34 -6.17
N ILE A 131 -0.58 -24.22 -5.68
CA ILE A 131 -1.31 -24.12 -4.41
C ILE A 131 -2.64 -23.41 -4.60
N ALA A 132 -3.51 -23.46 -3.60
CA ALA A 132 -4.67 -22.58 -3.57
C ALA A 132 -4.23 -21.10 -3.58
N PRO A 133 -4.99 -20.20 -4.21
CA PRO A 133 -4.78 -18.75 -4.06
C PRO A 133 -4.68 -18.35 -2.59
N LYS A 134 -3.82 -17.37 -2.26
CA LYS A 134 -3.58 -16.91 -0.87
C LYS A 134 -4.86 -16.32 -0.23
N GLU A 135 -5.78 -15.88 -1.08
CA GLU A 135 -7.13 -15.43 -0.76
C GLU A 135 -7.97 -16.53 -0.12
N VAL A 136 -7.72 -17.81 -0.43
CA VAL A 136 -8.43 -18.95 0.16
C VAL A 136 -8.21 -19.04 1.67
N PRO A 137 -6.98 -19.30 2.18
CA PRO A 137 -6.76 -19.40 3.61
C PRO A 137 -7.06 -18.07 4.34
N TYR A 138 -6.86 -16.93 3.67
CA TYR A 138 -7.22 -15.64 4.25
C TYR A 138 -8.74 -15.47 4.39
N SER A 139 -9.53 -15.84 3.38
CA SER A 139 -11.00 -15.82 3.46
C SER A 139 -11.52 -16.77 4.53
N LEU A 140 -10.92 -17.96 4.68
CA LEU A 140 -11.27 -18.89 5.76
C LEU A 140 -11.04 -18.28 7.15
N PHE A 141 -9.92 -17.60 7.34
CA PHE A 141 -9.61 -16.87 8.57
C PHE A 141 -10.60 -15.72 8.83
N VAL A 142 -10.86 -14.88 7.83
CA VAL A 142 -11.78 -13.73 7.95
C VAL A 142 -13.23 -14.17 8.20
N LEU A 143 -13.68 -15.24 7.54
CA LEU A 143 -15.00 -15.82 7.81
C LEU A 143 -15.08 -16.43 9.22
N ALA A 144 -14.01 -17.04 9.73
CA ALA A 144 -13.96 -17.50 11.12
C ALA A 144 -13.98 -16.33 12.11
N LEU A 145 -13.27 -15.22 11.84
CA LEU A 145 -13.37 -13.97 12.62
C LEU A 145 -14.82 -13.43 12.65
N ALA A 146 -15.56 -13.59 11.55
CA ALA A 146 -16.97 -13.21 11.46
C ALA A 146 -17.94 -14.24 12.08
N ASN A 147 -17.44 -15.27 12.78
CA ASN A 147 -18.22 -16.38 13.34
C ASN A 147 -19.01 -17.18 12.28
N ARG A 148 -18.43 -17.33 11.07
CA ARG A 148 -18.98 -18.11 9.94
C ARG A 148 -17.97 -19.10 9.37
N PRO A 149 -17.35 -19.96 10.19
CA PRO A 149 -16.31 -20.86 9.74
C PRO A 149 -16.80 -21.80 8.63
N GLN A 150 -16.04 -21.90 7.54
CA GLN A 150 -16.34 -22.80 6.42
C GLN A 150 -15.72 -24.18 6.68
N VAL A 151 -16.23 -24.88 7.69
CA VAL A 151 -15.62 -26.11 8.26
C VAL A 151 -15.30 -27.18 7.21
N SER A 152 -16.19 -27.38 6.23
CA SER A 152 -15.96 -28.35 5.14
C SER A 152 -14.71 -28.00 4.32
N THR A 153 -14.59 -26.74 3.89
CA THR A 153 -13.43 -26.25 3.13
C THR A 153 -12.16 -26.23 3.99
N MET A 154 -12.27 -25.85 5.27
CA MET A 154 -11.16 -25.92 6.22
C MET A 154 -10.60 -27.35 6.33
N ASN A 155 -11.48 -28.35 6.49
CA ASN A 155 -11.09 -29.75 6.60
C ASN A 155 -10.48 -30.29 5.31
N TYR A 156 -10.97 -29.85 4.14
CA TYR A 156 -10.36 -30.19 2.86
C TYR A 156 -8.89 -29.74 2.80
N TYR A 157 -8.59 -28.49 3.14
CA TYR A 157 -7.20 -27.99 3.10
C TYR A 157 -6.34 -28.52 4.24
N LYS A 158 -6.92 -28.84 5.41
CA LYS A 158 -6.21 -29.56 6.48
C LYS A 158 -5.75 -30.95 6.02
N ALA A 159 -6.60 -31.65 5.26
CA ALA A 159 -6.25 -32.96 4.67
C ALA A 159 -5.29 -32.84 3.47
N ASN A 160 -5.14 -31.65 2.90
CA ASN A 160 -4.30 -31.38 1.73
C ASN A 160 -3.33 -30.21 1.95
N PRO A 161 -2.43 -30.28 2.95
CA PRO A 161 -1.54 -29.17 3.32
C PRO A 161 -0.55 -28.78 2.22
N GLN A 162 -0.32 -29.64 1.22
CA GLN A 162 0.51 -29.35 0.05
C GLN A 162 -0.06 -28.21 -0.81
N PHE A 163 -1.37 -27.93 -0.72
CA PHE A 163 -2.01 -26.82 -1.42
C PHE A 163 -2.00 -25.51 -0.65
N LEU A 164 -1.31 -25.44 0.49
CA LEU A 164 -1.18 -24.22 1.28
C LEU A 164 0.28 -23.81 1.42
N ALA A 165 0.51 -22.52 1.22
CA ALA A 165 1.72 -21.87 1.67
C ALA A 165 1.81 -21.77 3.18
N LEU A 166 3.01 -21.47 3.69
CA LEU A 166 3.32 -21.46 5.11
C LEU A 166 2.37 -20.52 5.88
N ASP A 167 2.24 -19.27 5.44
CA ASP A 167 1.25 -18.30 5.94
C ASP A 167 -0.19 -18.85 5.88
N GLY A 168 -0.56 -19.51 4.78
CA GLY A 168 -1.86 -20.15 4.62
C GLY A 168 -2.13 -21.23 5.68
N ARG A 169 -1.11 -21.95 6.13
CA ARG A 169 -1.22 -22.92 7.22
C ARG A 169 -1.44 -22.24 8.58
N TYR A 170 -0.79 -21.11 8.84
CA TYR A 170 -1.07 -20.30 10.03
C TYR A 170 -2.48 -19.73 10.02
N LEU A 171 -2.92 -19.17 8.90
CA LEU A 171 -4.27 -18.62 8.73
C LEU A 171 -5.36 -19.69 8.93
N LEU A 172 -5.18 -20.87 8.33
CA LEU A 172 -6.10 -21.99 8.52
C LEU A 172 -6.10 -22.51 9.98
N SER A 173 -4.92 -22.60 10.60
CA SER A 173 -4.82 -22.97 12.02
C SER A 173 -5.59 -21.98 12.88
N ALA A 174 -5.33 -20.68 12.71
CA ALA A 174 -6.01 -19.61 13.44
C ALA A 174 -7.53 -19.65 13.20
N ALA A 175 -7.99 -19.93 11.98
CA ALA A 175 -9.40 -20.12 11.67
C ALA A 175 -10.03 -21.26 12.50
N TYR A 176 -9.33 -22.38 12.72
CA TYR A 176 -9.82 -23.45 13.61
C TYR A 176 -9.95 -22.99 15.06
N ALA A 177 -8.97 -22.24 15.58
CA ALA A 177 -9.03 -21.70 16.94
C ALA A 177 -10.22 -20.74 17.11
N LEU A 178 -10.44 -19.85 16.15
CA LEU A 178 -11.57 -18.91 16.12
C LEU A 178 -12.92 -19.63 15.99
N ALA A 179 -12.96 -20.77 15.30
CA ALA A 179 -14.12 -21.66 15.22
C ALA A 179 -14.35 -22.51 16.49
N GLY A 180 -13.46 -22.41 17.51
CA GLY A 180 -13.53 -23.17 18.75
C GLY A 180 -12.84 -24.55 18.71
N ASP A 181 -12.25 -24.96 17.59
CA ASP A 181 -11.55 -26.24 17.45
C ASP A 181 -10.05 -26.11 17.78
N ARG A 182 -9.75 -26.05 19.08
CA ARG A 182 -8.39 -25.98 19.61
C ARG A 182 -7.53 -27.19 19.23
N ARG A 183 -8.14 -28.37 19.08
CA ARG A 183 -7.42 -29.59 18.70
C ARG A 183 -6.89 -29.50 17.28
N SER A 184 -7.72 -29.05 16.33
CA SER A 184 -7.29 -28.83 14.95
C SER A 184 -6.31 -27.67 14.83
N PHE A 185 -6.46 -26.59 15.63
CA PHE A 185 -5.46 -25.52 15.71
C PHE A 185 -4.08 -26.07 16.07
N SER A 186 -3.94 -26.71 17.23
CA SER A 186 -2.63 -27.19 17.71
C SER A 186 -2.05 -28.29 16.83
N GLY A 187 -2.90 -29.16 16.24
CA GLY A 187 -2.44 -30.23 15.37
C GLY A 187 -2.04 -29.80 13.96
N PHE A 188 -2.48 -28.62 13.50
CA PHE A 188 -2.16 -28.10 12.17
C PHE A 188 -1.16 -26.94 12.17
N LEU A 189 -0.98 -26.26 13.30
CA LEU A 189 -0.07 -25.14 13.45
C LEU A 189 1.38 -25.56 13.11
N PRO A 190 2.05 -24.90 12.15
CA PRO A 190 3.46 -25.17 11.88
C PRO A 190 4.33 -24.87 13.11
N GLY A 191 5.44 -25.59 13.28
CA GLY A 191 6.31 -25.43 14.46
C GLY A 191 7.11 -24.11 14.51
N ALA A 192 7.37 -23.52 13.35
CA ALA A 192 8.05 -22.23 13.19
C ALA A 192 7.69 -21.59 11.85
N PHE A 193 7.81 -20.27 11.74
CA PHE A 193 7.71 -19.56 10.46
C PHE A 193 9.09 -19.53 9.80
N SER A 194 9.48 -20.62 9.13
CA SER A 194 10.82 -20.79 8.56
C SER A 194 10.84 -21.73 7.36
N GLY A 195 11.85 -21.60 6.50
CA GLY A 195 12.17 -22.52 5.40
C GLY A 195 11.48 -22.22 4.06
N GLU A 196 10.34 -21.55 4.10
CA GLU A 196 9.64 -21.06 2.92
C GLU A 196 9.71 -19.54 2.85
N VAL A 197 10.34 -19.02 1.79
CA VAL A 197 10.49 -17.58 1.54
C VAL A 197 9.76 -17.25 0.24
N SER A 198 8.62 -16.57 0.32
CA SER A 198 7.85 -16.23 -0.88
C SER A 198 8.59 -15.23 -1.78
N VAL A 199 8.52 -15.39 -3.09
CA VAL A 199 9.04 -14.41 -4.05
C VAL A 199 8.05 -13.24 -4.17
N PRO A 200 8.44 -11.98 -3.92
CA PRO A 200 7.52 -10.85 -3.94
C PRO A 200 6.72 -10.72 -5.24
N GLN A 201 5.39 -10.60 -5.13
CA GLN A 201 4.51 -10.31 -6.27
C GLN A 201 4.15 -8.82 -6.32
N SER A 202 4.08 -8.28 -7.54
CA SER A 202 3.61 -6.91 -7.79
C SER A 202 2.09 -6.81 -7.93
N GLY A 203 1.39 -7.93 -8.13
CA GLY A 203 -0.08 -8.02 -8.20
C GLY A 203 -0.64 -9.25 -7.50
N GLY A 204 -1.86 -9.65 -7.85
CA GLY A 204 -2.57 -10.74 -7.20
C GLY A 204 -2.80 -10.47 -5.70
N SER A 205 -2.22 -11.31 -4.84
CA SER A 205 -2.35 -11.16 -3.39
C SER A 205 -1.23 -10.33 -2.75
N PHE A 206 -0.34 -9.74 -3.55
CA PHE A 206 0.77 -8.90 -3.05
C PHE A 206 1.65 -9.63 -2.02
N TYR A 207 1.82 -10.96 -2.16
CA TYR A 207 2.60 -11.73 -1.20
C TYR A 207 4.08 -11.36 -1.25
N SER A 208 4.69 -11.35 -0.07
CA SER A 208 6.12 -11.21 0.14
C SER A 208 6.47 -11.87 1.47
N GLU A 209 7.75 -12.16 1.71
CA GLU A 209 8.16 -12.86 2.94
C GLU A 209 7.78 -12.04 4.18
N ALA A 210 8.01 -10.73 4.12
CA ALA A 210 7.67 -9.82 5.21
C ALA A 210 6.16 -9.75 5.44
N ARG A 211 5.36 -9.69 4.37
CA ARG A 211 3.89 -9.68 4.45
C ARG A 211 3.37 -10.99 5.03
N ASP A 212 3.87 -12.12 4.54
CA ASP A 212 3.42 -13.46 4.88
C ASP A 212 3.67 -13.79 6.36
N GLU A 213 4.82 -13.41 6.92
CA GLU A 213 5.07 -13.58 8.37
C GLU A 213 4.21 -12.64 9.21
N ALA A 214 4.04 -11.38 8.77
CA ALA A 214 3.27 -10.39 9.51
C ALA A 214 1.77 -10.72 9.58
N ILE A 215 1.16 -11.19 8.48
CA ILE A 215 -0.24 -11.62 8.48
C ILE A 215 -0.43 -12.91 9.29
N ALA A 216 0.52 -13.85 9.23
CA ALA A 216 0.51 -15.06 10.04
C ALA A 216 0.61 -14.73 11.54
N LEU A 217 1.50 -13.80 11.92
CA LEU A 217 1.61 -13.31 13.30
C LEU A 217 0.32 -12.63 13.76
N ASN A 218 -0.28 -11.76 12.94
CA ASN A 218 -1.54 -11.11 13.28
C ASN A 218 -2.65 -12.14 13.58
N ALA A 219 -2.79 -13.17 12.73
CA ALA A 219 -3.76 -14.24 12.93
C ALA A 219 -3.46 -15.09 14.17
N LEU A 220 -2.18 -15.38 14.44
CA LEU A 220 -1.77 -16.14 15.62
C LEU A 220 -2.07 -15.37 16.92
N ILE A 221 -1.94 -14.05 16.92
CA ILE A 221 -2.29 -13.20 18.09
C ILE A 221 -3.78 -13.24 18.42
N ASP A 222 -4.64 -13.37 17.41
CA ASP A 222 -6.09 -13.53 17.61
C ASP A 222 -6.45 -14.93 18.11
N ALA A 223 -5.74 -15.96 17.61
CA ALA A 223 -5.99 -17.36 17.95
C ALA A 223 -5.40 -17.77 19.31
N ASP A 224 -4.12 -17.51 19.53
CA ASP A 224 -3.34 -17.91 20.71
C ASP A 224 -2.24 -16.89 21.04
N PRO A 225 -2.59 -15.77 21.69
CA PRO A 225 -1.63 -14.71 21.98
C PRO A 225 -0.51 -15.10 22.95
N GLY A 226 -0.69 -16.17 23.73
CA GLY A 226 0.32 -16.71 24.64
C GLY A 226 1.24 -17.74 24.00
N GLY A 227 1.04 -18.06 22.71
CA GLY A 227 1.80 -19.09 22.01
C GLY A 227 3.29 -18.77 21.93
N ALA A 228 4.13 -19.79 22.08
CA ALA A 228 5.59 -19.65 22.16
C ALA A 228 6.23 -18.99 20.91
N GLN A 229 5.57 -19.06 19.75
CA GLN A 229 6.06 -18.46 18.51
C GLN A 229 5.81 -16.94 18.43
N VAL A 230 4.79 -16.42 19.14
CA VAL A 230 4.39 -15.02 19.05
C VAL A 230 5.55 -14.06 19.37
N PRO A 231 6.31 -14.22 20.48
CA PRO A 231 7.44 -13.33 20.76
C PRO A 231 8.57 -13.43 19.73
N VAL A 232 8.78 -14.62 19.14
CA VAL A 232 9.85 -14.85 18.15
C VAL A 232 9.51 -14.14 16.85
N MET A 233 8.32 -14.40 16.30
CA MET A 233 7.83 -13.77 15.07
C MET A 233 7.71 -12.25 15.24
N ALA A 234 7.25 -11.77 16.40
CA ALA A 234 7.19 -10.33 16.67
C ALA A 234 8.56 -9.66 16.59
N ARG A 235 9.63 -10.32 17.06
CA ARG A 235 11.00 -9.81 16.91
C ARG A 235 11.44 -9.78 15.45
N HIS A 236 11.13 -10.80 14.66
CA HIS A 236 11.45 -10.82 13.22
C HIS A 236 10.73 -9.70 12.47
N VAL A 237 9.42 -9.58 12.66
CA VAL A 237 8.59 -8.53 12.05
C VAL A 237 9.11 -7.13 12.43
N ALA A 238 9.39 -6.91 13.71
CA ALA A 238 9.96 -5.64 14.18
C ALA A 238 11.36 -5.37 13.61
N ALA A 239 12.20 -6.41 13.45
CA ALA A 239 13.52 -6.28 12.85
C ALA A 239 13.43 -5.89 11.37
N ARG A 240 12.55 -6.53 10.59
CA ARG A 240 12.35 -6.19 9.16
C ARG A 240 11.89 -4.75 8.97
N LEU A 241 10.96 -4.27 9.81
CA LEU A 241 10.58 -2.85 9.83
C LEU A 241 11.79 -1.92 10.04
N LYS A 242 12.79 -2.31 10.84
CA LYS A 242 13.96 -1.47 11.11
C LYS A 242 15.01 -1.52 9.99
N THR A 243 15.18 -2.66 9.34
CA THR A 243 16.35 -2.90 8.47
C THR A 243 16.03 -2.85 6.98
N GLN A 244 14.78 -3.03 6.56
CA GLN A 244 14.43 -3.02 5.15
C GLN A 244 14.23 -1.60 4.63
N ARG A 245 15.03 -1.24 3.61
CA ARG A 245 15.00 0.10 2.98
C ARG A 245 13.66 0.39 2.31
N TYR A 246 13.09 -0.60 1.62
CA TYR A 246 11.80 -0.49 0.95
C TYR A 246 10.88 -1.58 1.48
N LEU A 247 9.80 -1.17 2.11
CA LEU A 247 8.61 -1.99 2.30
C LEU A 247 7.52 -1.45 1.37
N ASN A 248 6.44 -2.19 1.17
CA ASN A 248 5.21 -1.73 0.51
C ASN A 248 4.07 -1.48 1.53
N THR A 249 2.87 -1.12 1.07
CA THR A 249 1.72 -0.84 1.95
C THR A 249 1.29 -2.09 2.73
N GLN A 250 1.22 -3.24 2.06
CA GLN A 250 0.83 -4.54 2.63
C GLN A 250 1.78 -5.03 3.73
N GLU A 251 3.09 -4.96 3.51
CA GLU A 251 4.09 -5.39 4.50
C GLU A 251 4.04 -4.50 5.74
N ARG A 252 3.89 -3.19 5.54
CA ARG A 252 3.80 -2.22 6.64
C ARG A 252 2.54 -2.42 7.46
N VAL A 253 1.37 -2.49 6.82
CA VAL A 253 0.10 -2.54 7.55
C VAL A 253 0.00 -3.78 8.41
N PHE A 254 0.28 -4.98 7.88
CA PHE A 254 0.21 -6.20 8.69
C PHE A 254 1.24 -6.22 9.81
N SER A 255 2.44 -5.67 9.58
CA SER A 255 3.44 -5.52 10.64
C SER A 255 2.92 -4.62 11.76
N PHE A 256 2.28 -3.49 11.44
CA PHE A 256 1.67 -2.61 12.43
C PHE A 256 0.47 -3.23 13.15
N LEU A 257 -0.38 -3.97 12.44
CA LEU A 257 -1.53 -4.63 13.06
C LEU A 257 -1.06 -5.66 14.10
N ALA A 258 -0.11 -6.51 13.73
CA ALA A 258 0.46 -7.51 14.63
C ALA A 258 1.13 -6.86 15.86
N LEU A 259 2.06 -5.93 15.63
CA LEU A 259 2.78 -5.27 16.72
C LEU A 259 1.86 -4.39 17.59
N GLY A 260 0.84 -3.77 17.00
CA GLY A 260 -0.15 -2.96 17.70
C GLY A 260 -1.05 -3.77 18.61
N LYS A 261 -1.52 -4.95 18.15
CA LYS A 261 -2.25 -5.90 18.98
C LYS A 261 -1.43 -6.35 20.19
N LEU A 262 -0.12 -6.59 20.02
CA LEU A 262 0.78 -6.95 21.13
C LEU A 262 1.01 -5.78 22.09
N ALA A 263 1.23 -4.57 21.57
CA ALA A 263 1.45 -3.38 22.38
C ALA A 263 0.24 -3.08 23.29
N ARG A 264 -1.00 -3.16 22.77
CA ARG A 264 -2.22 -2.97 23.58
C ARG A 264 -2.38 -3.99 24.70
N LYS A 265 -1.90 -5.22 24.51
CA LYS A 265 -1.92 -6.25 25.56
C LYS A 265 -0.91 -6.01 26.67
N THR A 266 0.02 -5.08 26.47
CA THR A 266 1.00 -4.62 27.48
C THR A 266 0.54 -3.31 28.15
N ALA A 267 -0.73 -2.92 28.01
CA ALA A 267 -1.29 -1.71 28.62
C ALA A 267 -1.14 -1.75 30.15
N GLY A 268 -0.46 -0.73 30.70
CA GLY A 268 0.06 -0.70 32.07
C GLY A 268 1.51 -0.18 32.17
N SER A 269 2.15 0.08 31.02
CA SER A 269 3.46 0.74 30.96
C SER A 269 3.41 2.12 31.62
N THR A 270 4.37 2.41 32.51
CA THR A 270 4.64 3.75 33.04
C THR A 270 5.83 4.41 32.33
N ALA A 271 6.29 3.81 31.23
CA ALA A 271 7.47 4.25 30.52
C ALA A 271 7.30 5.69 29.99
N VAL A 272 8.34 6.51 30.16
CA VAL A 272 8.43 7.88 29.66
C VAL A 272 9.73 8.04 28.89
N ALA A 273 9.64 8.48 27.63
CA ALA A 273 10.79 8.83 26.82
C ALA A 273 11.13 10.31 26.97
N GLU A 274 12.37 10.61 27.37
CA GLU A 274 12.95 11.94 27.24
C GLU A 274 13.66 12.08 25.90
N VAL A 275 13.23 13.03 25.08
CA VAL A 275 13.89 13.38 23.81
C VAL A 275 14.79 14.58 24.08
N ARG A 276 16.09 14.42 23.81
CA ARG A 276 17.11 15.47 23.98
C ARG A 276 17.83 15.71 22.67
N ALA A 277 18.22 16.96 22.41
CA ALA A 277 19.11 17.30 21.31
C ALA A 277 20.22 18.21 21.82
N GLY A 278 21.47 17.83 21.57
CA GLY A 278 22.64 18.56 22.10
C GLY A 278 22.59 18.74 23.63
N GLY A 279 22.11 17.72 24.36
CA GLY A 279 21.94 17.74 25.82
C GLY A 279 20.71 18.50 26.34
N LYS A 280 20.06 19.32 25.52
CA LYS A 280 18.83 20.04 25.89
C LYS A 280 17.62 19.12 25.81
N LEU A 281 16.82 19.07 26.87
CA LEU A 281 15.52 18.38 26.88
C LEU A 281 14.55 19.10 25.93
N LEU A 282 14.07 18.38 24.92
CA LEU A 282 13.08 18.86 23.95
C LEU A 282 11.67 18.42 24.35
N ALA A 283 11.51 17.19 24.84
CA ALA A 283 10.21 16.66 25.23
C ALA A 283 10.30 15.49 26.21
N GLN A 284 9.23 15.30 26.98
CA GLN A 284 8.93 14.05 27.69
C GLN A 284 7.66 13.45 27.08
N VAL A 285 7.75 12.25 26.54
CA VAL A 285 6.67 11.57 25.82
C VAL A 285 6.26 10.33 26.62
N ARG A 286 5.05 10.37 27.18
CA ARG A 286 4.40 9.21 27.82
C ARG A 286 3.54 8.45 26.81
N GLU A 287 2.70 9.21 26.12
CA GLU A 287 1.81 8.78 25.05
C GLU A 287 1.95 9.78 23.89
N GLY A 288 1.69 9.36 22.66
CA GLY A 288 1.82 10.22 21.49
C GLY A 288 3.22 10.32 20.89
N ALA A 289 3.47 11.41 20.17
CA ALA A 289 4.72 11.69 19.49
C ALA A 289 5.14 13.14 19.67
N TRP A 290 6.44 13.39 19.82
CA TRP A 290 6.99 14.74 19.69
C TRP A 290 7.21 15.08 18.22
N LYS A 291 6.85 16.31 17.84
CA LYS A 291 7.13 16.90 16.53
C LYS A 291 7.92 18.19 16.72
N GLY A 292 8.89 18.41 15.84
CA GLY A 292 9.69 19.63 15.84
C GLY A 292 10.37 19.87 14.49
N THR A 293 10.93 21.07 14.34
CA THR A 293 11.65 21.48 13.12
C THR A 293 13.12 21.12 13.20
N GLY A 294 13.80 21.09 12.06
CA GLY A 294 15.27 20.96 12.01
C GLY A 294 15.99 22.04 12.83
N ALA A 295 15.41 23.24 12.98
CA ALA A 295 15.96 24.29 13.82
C ALA A 295 15.92 23.96 15.32
N GLN A 296 14.88 23.24 15.78
CA GLN A 296 14.77 22.80 17.17
C GLN A 296 15.71 21.63 17.48
N LEU A 297 15.95 20.75 16.50
CA LEU A 297 16.90 19.65 16.61
C LEU A 297 18.36 20.14 16.58
N GLY A 298 18.64 21.18 15.79
CA GLY A 298 20.01 21.62 15.55
C GLY A 298 20.84 20.56 14.80
N ALA A 299 22.17 20.64 14.91
CA ALA A 299 23.10 19.72 14.25
C ALA A 299 23.74 18.69 15.21
N GLY A 300 23.30 18.65 16.48
CA GLY A 300 23.86 17.76 17.52
C GLY A 300 23.21 16.38 17.54
N PRO A 301 23.77 15.43 18.33
CA PRO A 301 23.16 14.13 18.53
C PRO A 301 21.77 14.26 19.18
N ILE A 302 20.89 13.35 18.81
CA ILE A 302 19.55 13.19 19.39
C ILE A 302 19.58 11.98 20.32
N ASP A 303 19.29 12.19 21.60
CA ASP A 303 19.26 11.15 22.62
C ASP A 303 17.82 10.87 23.04
N ILE A 304 17.48 9.58 23.15
CA ILE A 304 16.19 9.13 23.69
C ILE A 304 16.47 8.27 24.92
N ALA A 305 16.12 8.77 26.09
CA ALA A 305 16.26 8.06 27.35
C ALA A 305 14.87 7.63 27.85
N VAL A 306 14.67 6.33 28.08
CA VAL A 306 13.40 5.80 28.58
C VAL A 306 13.54 5.49 30.07
N THR A 307 12.60 5.98 30.87
CA THR A 307 12.49 5.71 32.31
C THR A 307 11.13 5.11 32.64
N GLY A 308 10.98 4.44 33.79
CA GLY A 308 9.72 3.79 34.20
C GLY A 308 9.69 2.28 33.92
N SER A 309 8.50 1.68 34.06
CA SER A 309 8.27 0.24 33.85
C SER A 309 7.47 -0.03 32.57
N GLY A 310 7.72 -1.17 31.93
CA GLY A 310 7.09 -1.54 30.65
C GLY A 310 8.01 -1.32 29.44
N ALA A 311 7.58 -1.81 28.28
CA ALA A 311 8.31 -1.64 27.02
C ALA A 311 7.78 -0.41 26.27
N MET A 312 8.68 0.47 25.83
CA MET A 312 8.36 1.59 24.95
C MET A 312 9.02 1.38 23.59
N TYR A 313 8.21 1.42 22.53
CA TYR A 313 8.67 1.33 21.16
C TYR A 313 8.70 2.75 20.57
N TYR A 314 9.87 3.21 20.15
CA TYR A 314 10.02 4.51 19.50
C TYR A 314 10.36 4.35 18.01
N SER A 315 10.07 5.39 17.26
CA SER A 315 10.57 5.57 15.90
C SER A 315 10.55 7.04 15.55
N TRP A 316 11.50 7.50 14.76
CA TRP A 316 11.64 8.90 14.38
C TRP A 316 11.72 9.01 12.86
N VAL A 317 11.33 10.16 12.34
CA VAL A 317 11.38 10.47 10.91
C VAL A 317 11.73 11.93 10.76
N ALA A 318 12.60 12.24 9.80
CA ALA A 318 12.88 13.61 9.36
C ALA A 318 12.57 13.71 7.87
N GLU A 319 11.92 14.80 7.47
CA GLU A 319 11.61 15.06 6.07
C GLU A 319 11.88 16.52 5.71
N GLY A 320 12.12 16.76 4.44
CA GLY A 320 12.35 18.08 3.90
C GLY A 320 12.55 18.02 2.40
N ILE A 321 12.39 19.16 1.75
CA ILE A 321 12.72 19.31 0.33
C ILE A 321 14.20 19.64 0.21
N SER A 322 14.91 18.92 -0.66
CA SER A 322 16.29 19.24 -0.97
C SER A 322 16.40 20.68 -1.50
N ARG A 323 17.29 21.49 -0.91
CA ARG A 323 17.51 22.88 -1.38
C ARG A 323 18.04 22.93 -2.81
N SER A 324 18.80 21.92 -3.23
CA SER A 324 19.33 21.86 -4.60
C SER A 324 18.27 21.44 -5.61
N GLY A 325 17.26 20.68 -5.18
CA GLY A 325 16.34 19.98 -6.08
C GLY A 325 17.03 18.90 -6.92
N ALA A 326 18.24 18.47 -6.53
CA ALA A 326 18.95 17.41 -7.22
C ALA A 326 18.22 16.07 -7.05
N TYR A 327 18.20 15.29 -8.11
CA TYR A 327 17.68 13.93 -8.17
C TYR A 327 18.67 13.08 -8.97
N THR A 328 18.59 11.76 -8.82
CA THR A 328 19.37 10.81 -9.60
C THR A 328 18.51 10.32 -10.75
N GLU A 329 19.02 10.40 -11.98
CA GLU A 329 18.43 9.66 -13.09
C GLU A 329 18.80 8.19 -12.95
N GLU A 330 17.78 7.34 -12.88
CA GLU A 330 17.94 5.92 -12.61
C GLU A 330 16.87 5.15 -13.38
N ASP A 331 17.25 4.01 -13.95
CA ASP A 331 16.36 3.03 -14.54
C ASP A 331 16.65 1.70 -13.84
N SER A 332 15.65 1.13 -13.18
CA SER A 332 15.75 -0.15 -12.47
C SER A 332 14.60 -1.06 -12.87
N TYR A 333 14.89 -2.07 -13.70
CA TYR A 333 13.95 -3.03 -14.32
C TYR A 333 12.89 -2.44 -15.26
N VAL A 334 12.61 -1.15 -15.18
CA VAL A 334 11.75 -0.39 -16.09
C VAL A 334 12.43 0.91 -16.48
N ARG A 335 11.95 1.53 -17.55
CA ARG A 335 12.44 2.80 -18.07
C ARG A 335 11.25 3.66 -18.49
N VAL A 336 11.13 4.87 -17.93
CA VAL A 336 10.08 5.82 -18.30
C VAL A 336 10.67 7.04 -18.99
N ARG A 337 10.06 7.47 -20.10
CA ARG A 337 10.51 8.65 -20.85
C ARG A 337 9.32 9.52 -21.24
N ARG A 338 9.55 10.83 -21.21
CA ARG A 338 8.57 11.86 -21.59
C ARG A 338 9.01 12.53 -22.89
N SER A 339 8.09 12.65 -23.83
CA SER A 339 8.25 13.45 -25.05
C SER A 339 7.03 14.34 -25.27
N TYR A 340 7.19 15.37 -26.10
CA TYR A 340 6.14 16.32 -26.43
C TYR A 340 5.86 16.32 -27.92
N TYR A 341 4.60 16.46 -28.26
CA TYR A 341 4.13 16.57 -29.63
C TYR A 341 3.13 17.71 -29.74
N SER A 342 3.08 18.33 -30.92
CA SER A 342 1.98 19.22 -31.28
C SER A 342 0.70 18.42 -31.48
N ARG A 343 -0.43 19.13 -31.59
CA ARG A 343 -1.73 18.51 -31.89
C ARG A 343 -1.70 17.63 -33.16
N SER A 344 -0.90 17.98 -34.17
CA SER A 344 -0.76 17.23 -35.43
C SER A 344 0.29 16.10 -35.38
N GLY A 345 0.87 15.81 -34.22
CA GLY A 345 1.84 14.72 -34.04
C GLY A 345 3.29 15.08 -34.39
N GLN A 346 3.58 16.35 -34.66
CA GLN A 346 4.97 16.79 -34.87
C GLN A 346 5.72 16.85 -33.53
N PRO A 347 6.91 16.25 -33.39
CA PRO A 347 7.70 16.32 -32.17
C PRO A 347 8.08 17.76 -31.82
N ILE A 348 7.91 18.13 -30.55
CA ILE A 348 8.36 19.41 -30.01
C ILE A 348 9.68 19.19 -29.27
N VAL A 349 10.74 19.85 -29.74
CA VAL A 349 12.09 19.78 -29.18
C VAL A 349 12.49 21.12 -28.56
N GLY A 350 13.40 21.10 -27.58
CA GLY A 350 13.96 22.33 -26.97
C GLY A 350 13.17 22.93 -25.80
N ASN A 351 12.13 22.24 -25.30
CA ASN A 351 11.38 22.63 -24.10
C ASN A 351 10.85 24.08 -24.10
N THR A 352 10.57 24.64 -25.28
CA THR A 352 10.02 25.99 -25.45
C THR A 352 8.66 25.88 -26.13
N PHE A 353 7.65 26.52 -25.55
CA PHE A 353 6.24 26.43 -25.96
C PHE A 353 5.65 27.84 -26.07
N ARG A 354 4.68 28.03 -26.95
CA ARG A 354 3.95 29.30 -27.08
C ARG A 354 2.76 29.34 -26.15
N GLN A 355 2.38 30.54 -25.71
CA GLN A 355 1.18 30.73 -24.91
C GLN A 355 -0.05 30.21 -25.67
N ASN A 356 -0.94 29.54 -24.95
CA ASN A 356 -2.13 28.83 -25.43
C ASN A 356 -1.86 27.64 -26.38
N GLU A 357 -0.60 27.23 -26.56
CA GLU A 357 -0.27 26.04 -27.34
C GLU A 357 -0.81 24.78 -26.66
N LEU A 358 -1.54 23.97 -27.44
CA LEU A 358 -1.97 22.64 -27.03
C LEU A 358 -0.84 21.65 -27.30
N VAL A 359 -0.35 21.03 -26.25
CA VAL A 359 0.79 20.11 -26.26
C VAL A 359 0.33 18.73 -25.84
N ILE A 360 0.72 17.72 -26.61
CA ILE A 360 0.46 16.31 -26.30
C ILE A 360 1.70 15.75 -25.63
N VAL A 361 1.54 15.34 -24.39
CA VAL A 361 2.60 14.70 -23.62
C VAL A 361 2.48 13.19 -23.83
N ALA A 362 3.57 12.56 -24.26
CA ALA A 362 3.67 11.13 -24.37
C ALA A 362 4.59 10.59 -23.28
N ILE A 363 4.08 9.66 -22.48
CA ILE A 363 4.83 8.94 -21.46
C ILE A 363 5.04 7.52 -21.96
N THR A 364 6.26 7.20 -22.36
CA THR A 364 6.66 5.87 -22.80
C THR A 364 7.23 5.09 -21.62
N LEU A 365 6.64 3.93 -21.36
CA LEU A 365 7.11 2.93 -20.41
C LEU A 365 7.72 1.76 -21.19
N GLU A 366 8.94 1.39 -20.84
CA GLU A 366 9.66 0.24 -21.38
C GLU A 366 10.03 -0.70 -20.23
N ARG A 367 9.86 -2.01 -20.44
CA ARG A 367 10.28 -3.03 -19.47
C ARG A 367 11.64 -3.61 -19.88
N ALA A 368 12.51 -3.87 -18.91
CA ALA A 368 13.83 -4.44 -19.17
C ALA A 368 13.80 -5.97 -19.38
N TYR A 369 12.70 -6.64 -19.04
CA TYR A 369 12.56 -8.10 -19.08
C TYR A 369 11.17 -8.53 -19.59
N SER A 370 11.06 -9.79 -20.00
CA SER A 370 9.88 -10.37 -20.64
C SER A 370 8.71 -10.71 -19.71
N ASN A 371 8.87 -10.58 -18.38
CA ASN A 371 7.77 -10.79 -17.44
C ASN A 371 6.91 -9.53 -17.34
N PRO A 372 5.56 -9.64 -17.35
CA PRO A 372 4.69 -8.53 -17.04
C PRO A 372 4.93 -7.99 -15.63
N ILE A 373 4.77 -6.68 -15.45
CA ILE A 373 4.85 -6.02 -14.13
C ILE A 373 3.53 -5.32 -13.89
N GLU A 374 2.79 -5.82 -12.91
CA GLU A 374 1.49 -5.25 -12.50
C GLU A 374 1.67 -4.10 -11.50
N ASN A 375 0.66 -3.23 -11.41
CA ASN A 375 0.58 -2.16 -10.40
C ASN A 375 1.77 -1.18 -10.42
N LEU A 376 2.07 -0.66 -11.60
CA LEU A 376 2.96 0.48 -11.77
C LEU A 376 2.17 1.78 -11.70
N VAL A 377 2.78 2.82 -11.15
CA VAL A 377 2.30 4.19 -11.27
C VAL A 377 3.30 5.01 -12.06
N LEU A 378 2.84 5.61 -13.16
CA LEU A 378 3.59 6.62 -13.89
C LEU A 378 3.19 7.98 -13.33
N THR A 379 4.16 8.76 -12.85
CA THR A 379 3.90 10.10 -12.33
C THR A 379 4.60 11.12 -13.21
N ASP A 380 3.84 12.08 -13.74
CA ASP A 380 4.42 13.23 -14.43
C ASP A 380 4.15 14.51 -13.64
N ILE A 381 5.20 15.08 -13.04
CA ILE A 381 5.14 16.36 -12.34
C ILE A 381 5.29 17.48 -13.36
N LEU A 382 4.27 18.33 -13.44
CA LEU A 382 4.18 19.37 -14.45
C LEU A 382 4.96 20.63 -14.06
N PRO A 383 5.54 21.34 -15.03
CA PRO A 383 6.00 22.70 -14.80
C PRO A 383 4.78 23.63 -14.61
N ALA A 384 4.87 24.60 -13.70
CA ALA A 384 3.74 25.48 -13.35
C ALA A 384 3.14 26.29 -14.52
N GLY A 385 3.84 26.40 -15.65
CA GLY A 385 3.30 27.04 -16.86
C GLY A 385 2.33 26.16 -17.67
N PHE A 386 2.17 24.88 -17.32
CA PHE A 386 1.29 23.93 -17.99
C PHE A 386 0.04 23.65 -17.15
N GLU A 387 -1.10 23.55 -17.80
CA GLU A 387 -2.35 23.07 -17.22
C GLU A 387 -2.83 21.82 -17.95
N ILE A 388 -3.33 20.84 -17.21
CA ILE A 388 -3.84 19.60 -17.79
C ILE A 388 -5.18 19.87 -18.48
N GLU A 389 -5.27 19.51 -19.75
CA GLU A 389 -6.55 19.45 -20.45
C GLU A 389 -7.33 18.24 -19.95
N ASN A 390 -8.60 18.44 -19.59
CA ASN A 390 -9.41 17.43 -18.91
C ASN A 390 -9.33 16.06 -19.63
N PRO A 391 -8.65 15.05 -19.03
CA PRO A 391 -8.37 13.80 -19.73
C PRO A 391 -9.61 12.87 -19.79
N ARG A 392 -10.74 13.27 -19.19
CA ARG A 392 -11.99 12.49 -19.22
C ARG A 392 -12.68 12.52 -20.59
N THR A 393 -12.29 13.44 -21.48
CA THR A 393 -12.72 13.42 -22.88
C THR A 393 -11.84 12.40 -23.62
N LYS A 394 -12.32 11.16 -23.73
CA LYS A 394 -11.63 10.04 -24.40
C LYS A 394 -11.26 10.35 -25.86
N GLU A 395 -11.91 11.33 -26.47
CA GLU A 395 -11.61 11.79 -27.82
C GLU A 395 -11.23 13.27 -27.77
N LEU A 396 -9.96 13.56 -28.03
CA LEU A 396 -9.55 14.90 -28.43
C LEU A 396 -9.50 14.91 -29.97
N PRO A 397 -10.40 15.63 -30.65
CA PRO A 397 -10.48 15.62 -32.10
C PRO A 397 -9.14 15.98 -32.78
N GLY A 398 -8.75 15.22 -33.80
CA GLY A 398 -7.52 15.43 -34.57
C GLY A 398 -6.28 14.70 -34.04
N MET A 399 -6.45 13.64 -33.26
CA MET A 399 -5.36 12.80 -32.73
C MET A 399 -5.22 11.43 -33.43
N ASP A 400 -5.71 11.30 -34.67
CA ASP A 400 -5.70 10.04 -35.43
C ASP A 400 -4.28 9.48 -35.69
N TRP A 401 -3.25 10.30 -35.48
CA TRP A 401 -1.85 9.89 -35.55
C TRP A 401 -1.40 9.05 -34.35
N ILE A 402 -2.11 9.12 -33.21
CA ILE A 402 -1.83 8.31 -32.03
C ILE A 402 -2.36 6.90 -32.30
N LYS A 403 -1.44 5.94 -32.46
CA LYS A 403 -1.74 4.53 -32.68
C LYS A 403 -1.18 3.70 -31.53
N GLY A 404 -1.97 2.74 -31.04
CA GLY A 404 -1.55 1.84 -29.96
C GLY A 404 -1.27 2.56 -28.64
N ALA A 405 -2.08 3.57 -28.30
CA ALA A 405 -2.00 4.18 -26.98
C ALA A 405 -2.31 3.14 -25.90
N GLY A 406 -1.46 3.09 -24.87
CA GLY A 406 -1.76 2.31 -23.68
C GLY A 406 -2.94 2.92 -22.94
N GLU A 407 -3.80 2.06 -22.41
CA GLU A 407 -4.92 2.48 -21.56
C GLU A 407 -4.52 2.26 -20.10
N PRO A 408 -4.52 3.33 -19.27
CA PRO A 408 -4.28 3.18 -17.85
C PRO A 408 -5.51 2.56 -17.17
N THR A 409 -5.25 1.71 -16.19
CA THR A 409 -6.26 1.11 -15.31
C THR A 409 -7.01 2.20 -14.53
N ALA A 410 -6.28 3.21 -14.06
CA ALA A 410 -6.84 4.38 -13.40
C ALA A 410 -6.00 5.63 -13.66
N ILE A 411 -6.61 6.79 -13.52
CA ILE A 411 -5.96 8.10 -13.68
C ILE A 411 -6.31 8.97 -12.47
N ASP A 412 -5.30 9.58 -11.85
CA ASP A 412 -5.48 10.65 -10.85
C ASP A 412 -4.86 11.94 -11.38
N VAL A 413 -5.70 12.97 -11.53
CA VAL A 413 -5.33 14.27 -12.11
C VAL A 413 -5.33 15.30 -11.00
N ARG A 414 -4.21 15.99 -10.83
CA ARG A 414 -4.04 17.08 -9.86
C ARG A 414 -3.54 18.33 -10.56
N ASP A 415 -3.56 19.44 -9.85
CA ASP A 415 -3.14 20.73 -10.38
C ASP A 415 -1.65 20.72 -10.81
N ASP A 416 -0.80 19.96 -10.11
CA ASP A 416 0.66 19.95 -10.31
C ASP A 416 1.21 18.68 -10.96
N ARG A 417 0.38 17.65 -11.17
CA ARG A 417 0.81 16.34 -11.67
C ARG A 417 -0.34 15.49 -12.19
N ILE A 418 0.02 14.49 -12.99
CA ILE A 418 -0.86 13.37 -13.34
C ILE A 418 -0.23 12.05 -12.90
N HIS A 419 -1.08 11.15 -12.41
CA HIS A 419 -0.73 9.76 -12.13
C HIS A 419 -1.50 8.84 -13.08
N LEU A 420 -0.78 7.93 -13.73
CA LEU A 420 -1.34 6.88 -14.58
C LEU A 420 -1.03 5.53 -13.91
N PHE A 421 -2.07 4.82 -13.48
CA PHE A 421 -1.92 3.48 -12.93
C PHE A 421 -2.01 2.46 -14.07
N VAL A 422 -0.98 1.65 -14.23
CA VAL A 422 -0.79 0.81 -15.42
C VAL A 422 -0.17 -0.52 -15.02
N ASP A 423 -0.30 -1.51 -15.91
CA ASP A 423 0.57 -2.68 -15.92
C ASP A 423 1.48 -2.61 -17.14
N ALA A 424 2.75 -2.97 -16.96
CA ALA A 424 3.70 -3.17 -18.06
C ALA A 424 3.50 -4.57 -18.65
N LYS A 425 2.58 -4.68 -19.61
CA LYS A 425 2.21 -5.93 -20.30
C LYS A 425 3.02 -6.17 -21.57
N GLU A 426 3.51 -5.09 -22.20
CA GLU A 426 4.25 -5.13 -23.46
C GLU A 426 5.67 -4.59 -23.26
N ASP A 427 6.57 -4.86 -24.22
CA ASP A 427 7.96 -4.36 -24.18
C ASP A 427 8.03 -2.84 -24.12
N ARG A 428 7.07 -2.18 -24.77
CA ARG A 428 6.95 -0.73 -24.84
C ARG A 428 5.48 -0.32 -24.93
N GLN A 429 5.02 0.47 -23.96
CA GLN A 429 3.69 1.07 -23.94
C GLN A 429 3.82 2.59 -23.89
N THR A 430 2.97 3.32 -24.61
CA THR A 430 2.97 4.79 -24.55
C THR A 430 1.61 5.31 -24.19
N PHE A 431 1.56 6.14 -23.16
CA PHE A 431 0.37 6.78 -22.65
C PHE A 431 0.39 8.25 -23.03
N TYR A 432 -0.77 8.81 -23.38
CA TYR A 432 -0.87 10.17 -23.87
C TYR A 432 -1.86 10.96 -23.03
N TYR A 433 -1.53 12.23 -22.79
CA TYR A 433 -2.46 13.19 -22.23
C TYR A 433 -2.14 14.58 -22.79
N ALA A 434 -3.11 15.49 -22.74
CA ALA A 434 -2.96 16.84 -23.27
C ALA A 434 -2.73 17.84 -22.13
N VAL A 435 -1.90 18.84 -22.43
CA VAL A 435 -1.69 20.01 -21.59
C VAL A 435 -1.77 21.26 -22.46
N ARG A 436 -2.11 22.39 -21.83
CA ARG A 436 -2.00 23.72 -22.43
C ARG A 436 -0.88 24.50 -21.78
N ALA A 437 -0.05 25.16 -22.57
CA ALA A 437 0.91 26.13 -22.06
C ALA A 437 0.19 27.46 -21.80
N VAL A 438 0.04 27.87 -20.54
CA VAL A 438 -0.85 28.98 -20.15
C VAL A 438 -0.10 30.25 -19.78
N SER A 439 0.86 30.16 -18.86
CA SER A 439 1.51 31.33 -18.27
C SER A 439 2.94 31.53 -18.81
N PRO A 440 3.26 32.62 -19.53
CA PRO A 440 4.63 32.90 -19.98
C PRO A 440 5.62 32.95 -18.82
N GLY A 441 6.78 32.35 -19.00
CA GLY A 441 7.78 32.25 -17.93
C GLY A 441 8.78 31.13 -18.14
N GLN A 442 9.67 30.96 -17.15
CA GLN A 442 10.65 29.88 -17.10
C GLN A 442 10.41 29.05 -15.84
N TYR A 443 10.10 27.77 -16.01
CA TYR A 443 9.65 26.89 -14.94
C TYR A 443 10.54 25.67 -14.80
N LYS A 444 10.84 25.30 -13.56
CA LYS A 444 11.42 23.99 -13.28
C LYS A 444 10.39 22.92 -13.60
N ARG A 445 10.86 21.84 -14.22
CA ARG A 445 10.09 20.65 -14.57
C ARG A 445 10.65 19.46 -13.80
N GLY A 446 9.81 18.78 -13.03
CA GLY A 446 10.20 17.55 -12.33
C GLY A 446 10.49 16.40 -13.30
N PRO A 447 11.13 15.32 -12.83
CA PRO A 447 11.26 14.11 -13.62
C PRO A 447 9.87 13.48 -13.84
N VAL A 448 9.74 12.73 -14.93
CA VAL A 448 8.71 11.69 -14.98
C VAL A 448 9.22 10.49 -14.20
N SER A 449 8.34 9.83 -13.44
CA SER A 449 8.66 8.61 -12.71
C SER A 449 7.80 7.43 -13.13
N ALA A 450 8.33 6.23 -12.94
CA ALA A 450 7.60 4.98 -12.89
C ALA A 450 7.99 4.27 -11.60
N ASP A 451 7.02 3.87 -10.79
CA ASP A 451 7.27 3.19 -9.51
C ASP A 451 6.36 1.96 -9.41
N ALA A 452 6.90 0.79 -9.10
CA ALA A 452 6.06 -0.39 -8.80
C ALA A 452 5.56 -0.31 -7.36
N LEU A 453 4.24 -0.24 -7.20
CA LEU A 453 3.59 0.07 -5.92
C LEU A 453 3.94 -0.94 -4.80
N TYR A 454 4.22 -2.19 -5.18
CA TYR A 454 4.46 -3.28 -4.24
C TYR A 454 5.89 -3.88 -4.32
N ARG A 455 6.74 -3.35 -5.21
CA ARG A 455 8.12 -3.79 -5.44
C ARG A 455 9.05 -2.60 -5.68
N GLY A 456 9.45 -1.92 -4.60
CA GLY A 456 10.18 -0.64 -4.68
C GLY A 456 11.53 -0.70 -5.40
N GLU A 457 12.10 -1.88 -5.61
CA GLU A 457 13.30 -2.08 -6.42
C GLU A 457 13.06 -1.84 -7.92
N ILE A 458 11.80 -1.87 -8.38
CA ILE A 458 11.39 -1.58 -9.76
C ILE A 458 10.94 -0.13 -9.83
N HIS A 459 11.76 0.72 -10.46
CA HIS A 459 11.46 2.13 -10.61
C HIS A 459 12.26 2.77 -11.76
N SER A 460 11.86 3.95 -12.19
CA SER A 460 12.62 4.79 -13.12
C SER A 460 12.32 6.26 -12.87
N TYR A 461 13.34 7.12 -12.95
CA TYR A 461 13.24 8.57 -12.80
C TYR A 461 14.05 9.26 -13.89
N HIS A 462 13.43 10.12 -14.70
CA HIS A 462 14.16 10.75 -15.81
C HIS A 462 13.56 12.10 -16.26
N GLY A 463 14.42 12.94 -16.83
CA GLY A 463 13.99 14.03 -17.70
C GLY A 463 13.44 15.24 -16.96
N ALA A 464 13.91 15.52 -15.74
CA ALA A 464 13.72 16.83 -15.14
C ALA A 464 14.48 17.89 -15.95
N GLY A 465 14.16 19.15 -15.74
CA GLY A 465 14.83 20.24 -16.45
C GLY A 465 14.08 21.55 -16.32
N THR A 466 14.15 22.35 -17.37
CA THR A 466 13.47 23.65 -17.44
C THR A 466 12.61 23.73 -18.69
N VAL A 467 11.42 24.29 -18.54
CA VAL A 467 10.49 24.61 -19.61
C VAL A 467 10.32 26.12 -19.71
N ARG A 468 10.26 26.64 -20.94
CA ARG A 468 10.00 28.04 -21.23
C ARG A 468 8.67 28.18 -21.96
N VAL A 469 7.78 29.02 -21.43
CA VAL A 469 6.57 29.45 -22.13
C VAL A 469 6.81 30.88 -22.62
N VAL A 470 6.74 31.09 -23.93
CA VAL A 470 6.88 32.40 -24.56
C VAL A 470 5.50 32.93 -24.98
N PRO A 471 5.32 34.26 -25.07
CA PRO A 471 4.09 34.85 -25.61
C PRO A 471 3.71 34.33 -26.99
#